data_AF-A0A7S0CLV2-F1
#
_entry.id   AF-A0A7S0CLV2-F1
#
_cell.length_a   1.000
_cell.length_b   1.000
_cell.length_c   1.000
_cell.angle_alpha   90.00
_cell.angle_beta   90.00
_cell.angle_gamma   90.00
#
_symmetry.space_group_name_H-M   'P 1'
#
loop_
_entity.id
_entity.type
_entity.pdbx_description
1 polymer ?
#
loop_
_entity_poly.entity_id
_entity_poly.type
_entity_poly.pdbx_seq_one_letter_code
_entity_poly.pdbx_strand_id
1 'polypeptide(L)'
;SDPVLGVEMASTGEVACYGQNKEEAFLKSLLSTGFKMPEQNILISCNADLIVEMTHAAYQLHESGYTLFATRETGEALQANHVPCTIIGYPTDDGQQGTPGHEDQNVLSMIKEKQIDMVIN
;
A
#
# COMPACT_ATOMS: atom_id res chain seq x y z
N SER A 1 -15.55 -2.28 12.15
CA SER A 1 -16.00 -2.33 10.75
C SER A 1 -14.80 -2.63 9.90
N ASP A 2 -14.89 -3.63 9.04
CA ASP A 2 -13.85 -3.93 8.06
C ASP A 2 -13.88 -2.83 6.99
N PRO A 3 -12.78 -2.08 6.73
CA PRO A 3 -12.77 -0.98 5.77
C PRO A 3 -12.76 -1.44 4.30
N VAL A 4 -13.40 -2.57 4.00
CA VAL A 4 -13.53 -3.13 2.64
C VAL A 4 -14.79 -2.56 1.98
N LEU A 5 -14.69 -2.26 0.69
CA LEU A 5 -15.82 -1.82 -0.12
C LEU A 5 -16.79 -2.99 -0.31
N GLY A 6 -17.95 -2.92 0.35
CA GLY A 6 -19.07 -3.84 0.18
C GLY A 6 -20.21 -3.22 -0.63
N VAL A 7 -21.24 -4.01 -0.89
CA VAL A 7 -22.50 -3.51 -1.50
C VAL A 7 -23.25 -2.59 -0.53
N GLU A 8 -22.94 -2.66 0.75
CA GLU A 8 -23.48 -1.76 1.78
C GLU A 8 -22.69 -0.44 1.80
N MET A 9 -23.40 0.67 1.59
CA MET A 9 -22.84 2.02 1.65
C MET A 9 -22.37 2.31 3.09
N ALA A 10 -21.07 2.09 3.34
CA ALA A 10 -20.41 2.47 4.59
C ALA A 10 -19.91 3.94 4.59
N SER A 11 -20.02 4.65 3.46
CA SER A 11 -19.61 6.06 3.35
C SER A 11 -20.61 6.98 4.05
N THR A 12 -20.13 7.88 4.91
CA THR A 12 -20.96 8.79 5.73
C THR A 12 -21.00 10.23 5.19
N GLY A 13 -20.35 10.50 4.06
CA GLY A 13 -20.32 11.81 3.42
C GLY A 13 -19.67 11.79 2.04
N GLU A 14 -19.85 12.87 1.29
CA GLU A 14 -19.28 13.07 -0.05
C GLU A 14 -18.50 14.38 -0.10
N VAL A 15 -17.44 14.41 -0.90
CA VAL A 15 -16.63 15.62 -1.11
C VAL A 15 -16.49 15.86 -2.60
N ALA A 16 -16.76 17.10 -3.02
CA ALA A 16 -16.58 17.55 -4.39
C ALA A 16 -15.53 18.68 -4.43
N CYS A 17 -14.56 18.58 -5.33
CA CYS A 17 -13.49 19.56 -5.48
C CYS A 17 -13.33 19.99 -6.94
N TYR A 18 -12.88 21.23 -7.13
CA TYR A 18 -12.52 21.76 -8.45
C TYR A 18 -10.99 21.77 -8.66
N GLY A 19 -10.56 21.38 -9.86
CA GLY A 19 -9.17 21.41 -10.31
C GLY A 19 -9.09 21.86 -11.77
N GLN A 20 -7.91 22.27 -12.22
CA GLN A 20 -7.65 22.65 -13.61
C GLN A 20 -7.69 21.42 -14.53
N ASN A 21 -7.36 20.25 -14.00
CA ASN A 21 -7.45 18.94 -14.64
C ASN A 21 -8.01 17.88 -13.68
N LYS A 22 -8.22 16.66 -14.21
CA LYS A 22 -8.81 15.55 -13.44
C LYS A 22 -7.89 15.07 -12.32
N GLU A 23 -6.58 15.11 -12.54
CA GLU A 23 -5.55 14.69 -11.58
C GLU A 23 -5.53 15.62 -10.36
N GLU A 24 -5.56 16.94 -10.58
CA GLU A 24 -5.61 17.95 -9.53
C GLU A 24 -6.94 17.89 -8.76
N ALA A 25 -8.06 17.73 -9.47
CA ALA A 25 -9.37 17.58 -8.83
C ALA A 25 -9.41 16.34 -7.94
N PHE A 26 -8.85 15.22 -8.41
CA PHE A 26 -8.74 13.97 -7.65
C PHE A 26 -7.86 14.15 -6.41
N LEU A 27 -6.66 14.71 -6.57
CA LEU A 27 -5.75 14.94 -5.44
C LEU A 27 -6.38 15.86 -4.38
N LYS A 28 -7.06 16.94 -4.79
CA LYS A 28 -7.78 17.82 -3.87
C LYS A 28 -8.93 17.12 -3.15
N SER A 29 -9.70 16.28 -3.86
CA SER A 29 -10.76 15.49 -3.23
C SER A 29 -10.20 14.54 -2.19
N LEU A 30 -9.07 13.87 -2.48
CA LEU A 30 -8.41 12.95 -1.57
C LEU A 30 -7.90 13.68 -0.32
N LEU A 31 -7.24 14.83 -0.48
CA LEU A 31 -6.80 15.66 0.65
C LEU A 31 -7.98 16.14 1.51
N SER A 32 -9.12 16.44 0.88
CA SER A 32 -10.31 16.94 1.57
C SER A 32 -11.07 15.88 2.37
N THR A 33 -10.85 14.58 2.10
CA THR A 33 -11.36 13.50 2.96
C THR A 33 -10.48 13.24 4.20
N GLY A 34 -9.39 13.99 4.36
CA GLY A 34 -8.43 13.84 5.46
C GLY A 34 -7.30 12.86 5.17
N PHE A 35 -7.14 12.42 3.91
CA PHE A 35 -6.01 11.61 3.49
C PHE A 35 -4.70 12.37 3.64
N LYS A 36 -3.68 11.70 4.18
CA LYS A 36 -2.32 12.23 4.26
C LYS A 36 -1.47 11.61 3.17
N MET A 37 -0.80 12.44 2.40
CA MET A 37 0.14 11.96 1.40
C MET A 37 1.27 11.18 2.08
N PRO A 38 1.68 10.03 1.53
CA PRO A 38 2.79 9.27 2.08
C PRO A 38 4.08 10.07 1.91
N GLU A 39 4.97 9.97 2.89
CA GLU A 39 6.26 10.65 2.84
C GLU A 39 7.33 9.74 2.24
N GLN A 40 7.39 8.48 2.68
CA GLN A 40 8.46 7.57 2.23
C GLN A 40 8.00 6.13 1.99
N ASN A 41 7.13 5.57 2.83
CA ASN A 41 6.99 4.11 2.90
C ASN A 41 5.58 3.64 2.52
N ILE A 42 5.48 2.75 1.53
CA ILE A 42 4.22 2.25 0.99
C ILE A 42 4.18 0.73 1.10
N LEU A 43 3.12 0.18 1.66
CA LEU A 43 2.82 -1.25 1.68
C LEU A 43 1.90 -1.62 0.52
N ILE A 44 2.28 -2.65 -0.24
CA ILE A 44 1.50 -3.21 -1.33
C ILE A 44 1.19 -4.68 -1.01
N SER A 45 -0.09 -4.98 -0.90
CA SER A 45 -0.65 -6.32 -0.88
C SER A 45 -1.70 -6.36 -1.97
N CYS A 46 -1.65 -7.33 -2.87
CA CYS A 46 -2.71 -7.47 -3.87
C CYS A 46 -2.87 -8.94 -4.28
N ASN A 47 -4.06 -9.27 -4.77
CA ASN A 47 -4.34 -10.58 -5.32
C ASN A 47 -3.51 -10.85 -6.58
N ALA A 48 -3.19 -12.12 -6.83
CA ALA A 48 -2.35 -12.56 -7.94
C ALA A 48 -2.81 -12.02 -9.32
N ASP A 49 -4.12 -11.93 -9.53
CA ASP A 49 -4.71 -11.46 -10.80
C ASP A 49 -4.41 -9.99 -11.10
N LEU A 50 -4.21 -9.16 -10.07
CA LEU A 50 -3.94 -7.72 -10.19
C LEU A 50 -2.45 -7.38 -10.25
N ILE A 51 -1.56 -8.35 -10.01
CA ILE A 51 -0.11 -8.11 -9.93
C ILE A 51 0.42 -7.51 -11.24
N VAL A 52 -0.05 -7.99 -12.39
CA VAL A 52 0.41 -7.52 -13.69
C VAL A 52 0.11 -6.03 -13.88
N GLU A 53 -1.10 -5.60 -13.52
CA GLU A 53 -1.51 -4.20 -13.61
C GLU A 53 -0.79 -3.34 -12.55
N MET A 54 -0.61 -3.88 -11.34
CA MET A 54 0.06 -3.21 -10.23
C MET A 54 1.56 -3.04 -10.46
N THR A 55 2.21 -3.90 -11.25
CA THR A 55 3.65 -3.85 -11.51
C THR A 55 4.07 -2.50 -12.09
N HIS A 56 3.30 -1.97 -13.05
CA HIS A 56 3.61 -0.68 -13.65
C HIS A 56 3.49 0.47 -12.65
N ALA A 57 2.42 0.47 -11.84
CA ALA A 57 2.19 1.47 -10.80
C ALA A 57 3.27 1.39 -9.70
N ALA A 58 3.64 0.18 -9.28
CA ALA A 58 4.70 -0.04 -8.30
C ALA A 58 6.05 0.48 -8.80
N TYR A 59 6.39 0.25 -10.08
CA TYR A 59 7.60 0.81 -10.67
C TYR A 59 7.61 2.35 -10.64
N GLN A 60 6.49 3.00 -11.00
CA GLN A 60 6.38 4.47 -10.95
C GLN A 60 6.52 5.02 -9.52
N LEU A 61 5.97 4.31 -8.52
CA LEU A 61 6.14 4.67 -7.11
C LEU A 61 7.61 4.54 -6.68
N HIS A 62 8.30 3.50 -7.12
CA HIS A 62 9.73 3.35 -6.87
C HIS A 62 10.55 4.47 -7.53
N GLU A 63 10.30 4.79 -8.80
CA GLU A 63 10.98 5.89 -9.51
C GLU A 63 10.73 7.25 -8.86
N SER A 64 9.57 7.42 -8.23
CA SER A 64 9.22 8.64 -7.47
C SER A 64 9.95 8.74 -6.13
N GLY A 65 10.74 7.73 -5.74
CA GLY A 65 11.57 7.73 -4.54
C GLY A 65 10.93 7.09 -3.30
N TYR A 66 9.79 6.40 -3.45
CA TYR A 66 9.16 5.68 -2.34
C TYR A 66 9.83 4.33 -2.08
N THR A 67 9.89 3.95 -0.80
CA THR A 67 10.29 2.61 -0.37
C THR A 67 9.07 1.70 -0.35
N LEU A 68 9.13 0.63 -1.14
CA LEU A 68 8.03 -0.31 -1.26
C LEU A 68 8.22 -1.50 -0.32
N PHE A 69 7.18 -1.80 0.45
CA PHE A 69 7.04 -3.00 1.24
C PHE A 69 5.94 -3.86 0.63
N ALA A 70 6.10 -5.18 0.64
CA ALA A 70 5.08 -6.07 0.10
C ALA A 70 4.95 -7.35 0.93
N THR A 71 3.77 -7.96 0.90
CA THR A 71 3.57 -9.31 1.42
C THR A 71 4.31 -10.32 0.54
N ARG A 72 4.57 -11.53 1.07
CA ARG A 72 5.41 -12.56 0.42
C ARG A 72 5.08 -12.78 -1.06
N GLU A 73 3.84 -13.11 -1.38
CA GLU A 73 3.42 -13.45 -2.75
C GLU A 73 3.50 -12.24 -3.69
N THR A 74 3.01 -11.07 -3.25
CA THR A 74 3.06 -9.83 -4.03
C THR A 74 4.50 -9.38 -4.27
N GLY A 75 5.35 -9.44 -3.24
CA GLY A 75 6.74 -9.01 -3.31
C GLY A 75 7.60 -9.91 -4.19
N GLU A 76 7.43 -11.23 -4.12
CA GLU A 76 8.12 -12.16 -5.02
C GLU A 76 7.79 -11.87 -6.49
N ALA A 77 6.51 -11.59 -6.78
CA ALA A 77 6.09 -11.28 -8.15
C ALA A 77 6.58 -9.90 -8.63
N LEU A 78 6.60 -8.89 -7.75
CA LEU A 78 7.16 -7.57 -8.06
C LEU A 78 8.67 -7.65 -8.32
N GLN A 79 9.41 -8.37 -7.49
CA GLN A 79 10.85 -8.58 -7.67
C GLN A 79 11.17 -9.38 -8.94
N ALA A 80 10.35 -10.37 -9.28
CA ALA A 80 10.47 -11.10 -10.55
C ALA A 80 10.30 -10.19 -11.77
N ASN A 81 9.54 -9.10 -11.64
CA ASN A 81 9.38 -8.05 -12.66
C ASN A 81 10.36 -6.87 -12.48
N HIS A 82 11.45 -7.07 -11.72
CA HIS A 82 12.50 -6.06 -11.47
C HIS A 82 12.04 -4.80 -10.73
N VAL A 83 10.94 -4.87 -9.97
CA VAL A 83 10.53 -3.80 -9.06
C VAL A 83 11.12 -4.08 -7.67
N PRO A 84 12.01 -3.21 -7.16
CA PRO A 84 12.61 -3.42 -5.84
C PRO A 84 11.60 -3.15 -4.73
N CYS A 85 11.38 -4.15 -3.88
CA CYS A 85 10.54 -4.04 -2.69
C CYS A 85 11.07 -4.93 -1.55
N THR A 86 10.80 -4.55 -0.31
CA THR A 86 11.12 -5.33 0.88
C THR A 86 9.95 -6.25 1.22
N ILE A 87 10.21 -7.55 1.31
CA ILE A 87 9.19 -8.54 1.66
C ILE A 87 9.02 -8.57 3.18
N ILE A 88 7.78 -8.43 3.65
CA ILE A 88 7.42 -8.49 5.08
C ILE A 88 6.36 -9.57 5.35
N GLY A 89 6.37 -10.10 6.57
CA GLY A 89 5.48 -11.20 6.99
C GLY A 89 4.06 -10.75 7.30
N TYR A 90 3.09 -11.66 7.14
CA TYR A 90 1.69 -11.37 7.47
C TYR A 90 1.49 -11.12 8.97
N PRO A 91 0.44 -10.37 9.36
CA PRO A 91 0.02 -10.21 10.76
C PRO A 91 -0.12 -11.52 11.54
N THR A 92 -0.53 -12.59 10.85
CA THR A 92 -0.83 -13.92 11.40
C THR A 92 0.39 -14.84 11.43
N ASP A 93 1.51 -14.44 10.81
CA ASP A 93 2.76 -15.18 10.91
C ASP A 93 3.36 -14.86 12.28
N ASP A 94 2.98 -15.65 13.30
CA ASP A 94 3.56 -15.64 14.65
C ASP A 94 5.02 -16.13 14.60
N GLY A 95 5.93 -15.27 14.13
CA GLY A 95 7.37 -15.38 14.29
C GLY A 95 8.06 -16.61 13.69
N GLN A 96 7.37 -17.48 12.95
CA GLN A 96 7.96 -18.78 12.58
C GLN A 96 8.58 -18.87 11.18
N GLN A 97 8.42 -17.90 10.29
CA GLN A 97 8.97 -17.99 8.92
C GLN A 97 9.49 -16.66 8.37
N GLY A 98 10.14 -15.86 9.21
CA GLY A 98 11.05 -14.82 8.77
C GLY A 98 12.40 -15.45 8.42
N THR A 99 12.96 -15.12 7.27
CA THR A 99 14.36 -15.38 6.93
C THR A 99 15.30 -15.04 8.11
N PRO A 100 16.39 -15.79 8.33
CA PRO A 100 17.30 -15.54 9.45
C PRO A 100 17.89 -14.12 9.32
N GLY A 101 17.48 -13.21 10.21
CA GLY A 101 17.92 -11.81 10.26
C GLY A 101 16.84 -10.74 10.45
N HIS A 102 15.55 -11.05 10.31
CA HIS A 102 14.45 -10.08 10.44
C HIS A 102 13.26 -10.64 11.24
N GLU A 103 13.47 -11.00 12.50
CA GLU A 103 12.46 -11.59 13.39
C GLU A 103 11.37 -10.59 13.83
N ASP A 104 11.56 -9.28 13.61
CA ASP A 104 10.71 -8.22 14.15
C ASP A 104 9.80 -7.49 13.13
N GLN A 105 9.90 -7.78 11.82
CA GLN A 105 9.18 -7.02 10.79
C GLN A 105 7.80 -7.60 10.47
N ASN A 106 6.89 -7.50 11.43
CA ASN A 106 5.47 -7.75 11.21
C ASN A 106 4.79 -6.47 10.70
N VAL A 107 3.95 -6.59 9.65
CA VAL A 107 3.14 -5.49 9.08
C VAL A 107 2.44 -4.67 10.16
N LEU A 108 1.86 -5.33 11.17
CA LEU A 108 1.15 -4.66 12.25
C LEU A 108 2.07 -3.78 13.11
N SER A 109 3.29 -4.24 13.39
CA SER A 109 4.27 -3.49 14.18
C SER A 109 4.73 -2.26 13.40
N MET A 110 5.05 -2.43 12.11
CA MET A 110 5.49 -1.33 11.25
C MET A 110 4.42 -0.24 11.07
N ILE A 111 3.15 -0.63 10.92
CA ILE A 111 2.04 0.34 10.85
C ILE A 111 1.89 1.08 12.19
N LYS A 112 1.98 0.37 13.33
CA LYS A 112 1.90 0.99 14.67
C LYS A 112 3.05 1.95 14.95
N GLU A 113 4.26 1.62 14.49
CA GLU A 113 5.46 2.44 14.60
C GLU A 113 5.50 3.59 13.59
N LYS A 114 4.46 3.75 12.75
CA LYS A 114 4.39 4.74 11.66
C LYS A 114 5.55 4.63 10.68
N GLN A 115 6.02 3.41 10.47
CA GLN A 115 7.01 3.11 9.44
C GLN A 115 6.36 2.92 8.07
N ILE A 116 5.02 2.82 7.98
CA ILE A 116 4.27 2.70 6.74
C ILE A 116 3.23 3.81 6.71
N ASP A 117 3.28 4.65 5.67
CA ASP A 117 2.44 5.84 5.54
C ASP A 117 1.19 5.58 4.70
N MET A 118 1.28 4.65 3.75
CA MET A 118 0.20 4.26 2.86
C MET A 118 0.14 2.75 2.74
N VAL A 119 -1.07 2.20 2.74
CA VAL A 119 -1.34 0.78 2.51
C VAL A 119 -2.24 0.66 1.27
N ILE A 120 -1.82 -0.18 0.34
CA ILE A 120 -2.59 -0.63 -0.82
C ILE A 120 -2.88 -2.11 -0.57
N ASN A 121 -4.16 -2.48 -0.46
CA ASN A 121 -4.64 -3.84 -0.19
C ASN A 121 -5.68 -4.24 -1.24
#